data_AF-A0A8I1MZR0-F1
#
_entry.id   AF-A0A8I1MZR0-F1
#
_cell.length_a   1.000
_cell.length_b   1.000
_cell.length_c   1.000
_cell.angle_alpha   90.00
_cell.angle_beta   90.00
_cell.angle_gamma   90.00
#
_symmetry.space_group_name_H-M   'P 1'
#
loop_
_entity.id
_entity.type
_entity.pdbx_description
1 polymer ?
#
loop_
_entity_poly.entity_id
_entity_poly.type
_entity_poly.pdbx_seq_one_letter_code
_entity_poly.pdbx_strand_id
1 'polypeptide(L)'
;MDPVTAAAVASSAVSAGEASAVAASTMETTATSPAVLEASEAAEATEAIIGEPGLIGQLDAIHHSSLESVAARNEALLKTRNWELAGDVHPETGIPFVKDTVQLSDGTVREGVFPEFNATYETTLSDELLKATDYQQSRYSNEQLREAVAGDPSLKERFNETQVQQIGEAETPDGFTWHHHQETGRMQLVDTITHLRTGHTGGKEIWGGGR
;
A
#
# COMPACT_ATOMS: atom_id res chain seq x y z
N MET A 1 -1.27 -8.01 58.39
CA MET A 1 -0.61 -6.74 58.77
C MET A 1 -0.36 -5.97 57.48
N ASP A 2 -1.26 -5.07 57.15
CA ASP A 2 -0.96 -3.86 56.35
C ASP A 2 -0.01 -2.95 57.20
N PRO A 3 0.67 -1.88 56.69
CA PRO A 3 0.18 -0.98 55.63
C PRO A 3 1.19 -0.20 54.72
N VAL A 4 0.65 0.32 53.61
CA VAL A 4 0.73 1.70 53.08
C VAL A 4 2.10 2.41 52.97
N THR A 5 2.42 2.93 51.77
CA THR A 5 2.89 4.33 51.63
C THR A 5 2.53 4.93 50.25
N ALA A 6 1.89 6.09 50.29
CA ALA A 6 1.56 6.97 49.16
C ALA A 6 2.37 8.27 49.25
N ALA A 7 2.66 8.91 48.11
CA ALA A 7 2.98 10.35 47.94
C ALA A 7 2.90 10.63 46.41
N ALA A 8 2.04 11.50 45.83
CA ALA A 8 1.92 12.96 45.94
C ALA A 8 3.27 13.66 45.66
N VAL A 9 3.46 14.59 44.71
CA VAL A 9 2.76 15.87 44.45
C VAL A 9 3.20 16.48 43.10
N ALA A 10 2.38 17.42 42.61
CA ALA A 10 2.49 18.24 41.39
C ALA A 10 3.64 19.28 41.37
N SER A 11 3.94 19.83 40.17
CA SER A 11 4.09 21.29 39.99
C SER A 11 4.18 21.74 38.53
N SER A 12 3.49 22.85 38.28
CA SER A 12 3.32 23.67 37.08
C SER A 12 4.57 24.42 36.62
N ALA A 13 4.59 24.88 35.36
CA ALA A 13 4.75 26.31 35.02
C ALA A 13 4.69 26.56 33.51
N VAL A 14 3.77 27.43 33.13
CA VAL A 14 3.67 28.14 31.84
C VAL A 14 4.55 29.39 31.93
N SER A 15 5.24 29.76 30.84
CA SER A 15 5.84 31.09 30.69
C SER A 15 5.53 31.64 29.31
N ALA A 16 4.88 32.80 29.30
CA ALA A 16 4.60 33.66 28.15
C ALA A 16 5.50 34.92 28.23
N GLY A 17 5.64 35.62 27.10
CA GLY A 17 6.31 36.94 26.98
C GLY A 17 7.52 36.86 26.05
N GLU A 18 7.77 37.76 25.11
CA GLU A 18 7.29 39.14 24.93
C GLU A 18 7.29 39.51 23.43
N ALA A 19 6.34 40.39 23.06
CA ALA A 19 6.35 41.13 21.82
C ALA A 19 7.00 42.50 22.07
N SER A 20 7.86 42.97 21.16
CA SER A 20 8.35 44.34 21.12
C SER A 20 8.01 44.98 19.77
N ALA A 21 7.12 45.97 19.81
CA ALA A 21 7.05 47.08 18.85
C ALA A 21 8.31 47.97 19.04
N VAL A 22 8.71 48.98 18.27
CA VAL A 22 8.17 50.03 17.38
C VAL A 22 9.43 50.55 16.63
N ALA A 23 9.42 51.19 15.46
CA ALA A 23 9.03 52.58 15.25
C ALA A 23 9.33 53.01 13.79
N ALA A 24 8.58 54.03 13.35
CA ALA A 24 8.54 54.62 12.02
C ALA A 24 9.77 55.47 11.65
N SER A 25 9.97 55.70 10.34
CA SER A 25 10.54 56.95 9.84
C SER A 25 10.01 57.25 8.42
N THR A 26 9.15 58.25 8.35
CA THR A 26 8.77 59.01 7.14
C THR A 26 9.92 59.90 6.69
N MET A 27 10.11 60.09 5.38
CA MET A 27 10.47 61.38 4.77
C MET A 27 10.03 61.41 3.30
N GLU A 28 9.30 62.46 2.97
CA GLU A 28 8.73 62.85 1.67
C GLU A 28 9.63 63.92 1.04
N THR A 29 9.83 63.88 -0.28
CA THR A 29 10.29 65.05 -1.08
C THR A 29 9.65 65.04 -2.48
N THR A 30 8.69 65.95 -2.67
CA THR A 30 8.48 66.93 -3.78
C THR A 30 9.45 66.91 -4.98
N ALA A 31 9.15 67.30 -6.24
CA ALA A 31 7.96 67.72 -7.00
C ALA A 31 8.37 67.97 -8.49
N THR A 32 7.42 67.88 -9.44
CA THR A 32 7.22 68.74 -10.67
C THR A 32 8.30 68.74 -11.79
N SER A 33 8.05 68.71 -13.12
CA SER A 33 6.89 68.66 -14.05
C SER A 33 7.43 68.60 -15.54
N PRO A 34 6.74 69.01 -16.63
CA PRO A 34 6.00 68.17 -17.58
C PRO A 34 6.54 68.23 -19.04
N ALA A 35 6.09 67.31 -19.92
CA ALA A 35 6.01 67.58 -21.37
C ALA A 35 4.99 66.65 -22.06
N VAL A 36 3.93 67.28 -22.55
CA VAL A 36 3.00 66.77 -23.58
C VAL A 36 3.67 66.77 -24.95
N LEU A 37 3.27 65.87 -25.85
CA LEU A 37 3.08 65.99 -27.31
C LEU A 37 2.84 64.55 -27.84
N GLU A 38 1.59 64.20 -28.14
CA GLU A 38 0.97 64.14 -29.49
C GLU A 38 0.87 62.67 -29.97
N ALA A 39 -0.35 62.30 -30.34
CA ALA A 39 -0.70 60.99 -30.86
C ALA A 39 -0.47 60.94 -32.37
N SER A 40 0.20 59.91 -32.87
CA SER A 40 0.03 59.49 -34.27
C SER A 40 0.45 58.04 -34.50
N GLU A 41 -0.47 57.31 -35.11
CA GLU A 41 -0.27 56.10 -35.93
C GLU A 41 -0.13 54.75 -35.21
N ALA A 42 -1.28 54.07 -35.21
CA ALA A 42 -1.40 52.63 -35.08
C ALA A 42 -0.91 51.91 -36.34
N ALA A 43 -0.56 50.65 -36.12
CA ALA A 43 -0.51 49.54 -37.09
C ALA A 43 0.71 49.47 -38.02
N GLU A 44 1.76 48.78 -37.57
CA GLU A 44 2.32 47.61 -38.28
C GLU A 44 3.39 46.91 -37.42
N ALA A 45 2.98 45.99 -36.54
CA ALA A 45 3.88 45.04 -35.90
C ALA A 45 3.12 43.80 -35.43
N THR A 46 2.32 43.21 -36.33
CA THR A 46 1.83 41.85 -36.16
C THR A 46 2.64 40.98 -37.08
N GLU A 47 3.62 40.27 -36.51
CA GLU A 47 4.20 39.00 -36.96
C GLU A 47 5.58 38.84 -36.30
N ALA A 48 5.60 38.41 -35.02
CA ALA A 48 6.70 37.65 -34.41
C ALA A 48 6.55 37.50 -32.89
N ILE A 49 5.46 36.93 -32.39
CA ILE A 49 5.47 36.22 -31.08
C ILE A 49 4.54 35.01 -31.19
N ILE A 50 4.93 34.02 -31.99
CA ILE A 50 4.48 32.63 -31.81
C ILE A 50 5.75 31.90 -31.40
N GLY A 51 5.96 31.70 -30.10
CA GLY A 51 7.20 31.06 -29.67
C GLY A 51 7.31 30.67 -28.20
N GLU A 52 6.58 31.30 -27.29
CA GLU A 52 6.62 30.91 -25.88
C GLU A 52 5.18 30.91 -25.35
N PRO A 53 4.66 29.79 -24.81
CA PRO A 53 3.38 29.83 -24.13
C PRO A 53 3.49 30.85 -22.99
N GLY A 54 2.64 31.87 -23.02
CA GLY A 54 2.54 32.81 -21.89
C GLY A 54 2.24 32.05 -20.59
N LEU A 55 2.44 32.71 -19.45
CA LEU A 55 2.35 32.11 -18.10
C LEU A 55 1.09 31.24 -17.87
N ILE A 56 -0.02 31.56 -18.53
CA ILE A 56 -1.29 30.79 -18.50
C ILE A 56 -1.17 29.46 -19.26
N GLY A 57 -0.54 29.45 -20.44
CA GLY A 57 -0.30 28.21 -21.21
C GLY A 57 0.72 27.28 -20.55
N GLN A 58 1.69 27.84 -19.81
CA GLN A 58 2.59 27.05 -18.97
C GLN A 58 1.84 26.39 -17.79
N LEU A 59 0.90 27.11 -17.16
CA LEU A 59 0.09 26.58 -16.06
C LEU A 59 -0.85 25.45 -16.51
N ASP A 60 -1.51 25.60 -17.66
CA ASP A 60 -2.39 24.56 -18.21
C ASP A 60 -1.60 23.30 -18.62
N ALA A 61 -0.41 23.47 -19.22
CA ALA A 61 0.47 22.36 -19.56
C ALA A 61 1.00 21.62 -18.32
N ILE A 62 1.39 22.35 -17.27
CA ILE A 62 1.82 21.78 -15.99
C ILE A 62 0.65 21.05 -15.31
N HIS A 63 -0.55 21.64 -15.30
CA HIS A 63 -1.73 21.05 -14.68
C HIS A 63 -2.15 19.77 -15.41
N HIS A 64 -2.12 19.75 -16.74
CA HIS A 64 -2.46 18.57 -17.54
C HIS A 64 -1.42 17.45 -17.38
N SER A 65 -0.13 17.77 -17.50
CA SER A 65 0.96 16.81 -17.28
C SER A 65 0.93 16.23 -15.85
N SER A 66 0.62 17.06 -14.86
CA SER A 66 0.44 16.61 -13.48
C SER A 66 -0.76 15.68 -13.33
N LEU A 67 -1.91 15.98 -13.94
CA LEU A 67 -3.10 15.12 -13.87
C LEU A 67 -2.89 13.78 -14.57
N GLU A 68 -2.26 13.77 -15.74
CA GLU A 68 -1.90 12.52 -16.44
C GLU A 68 -0.91 11.69 -15.61
N SER A 69 0.09 12.33 -14.99
CA SER A 69 1.05 11.61 -14.13
C SER A 69 0.40 11.02 -12.87
N VAL A 70 -0.58 11.73 -12.29
CA VAL A 70 -1.34 11.26 -11.12
C VAL A 70 -2.32 10.15 -11.53
N ALA A 71 -2.97 10.28 -12.69
CA ALA A 71 -3.85 9.25 -13.24
C ALA A 71 -3.07 7.97 -13.55
N ALA A 72 -1.92 8.06 -14.22
CA ALA A 72 -1.05 6.93 -14.50
C ALA A 72 -0.53 6.27 -13.20
N ARG A 73 -0.19 7.05 -12.17
CA ARG A 73 0.15 6.51 -10.86
C ARG A 73 -1.03 5.78 -10.22
N ASN A 74 -2.24 6.35 -10.25
CA ASN A 74 -3.42 5.68 -9.70
C ASN A 74 -3.78 4.41 -10.48
N GLU A 75 -3.59 4.40 -11.80
CA GLU A 75 -3.72 3.21 -12.64
C GLU A 75 -2.67 2.15 -12.31
N ALA A 76 -1.50 2.52 -11.80
CA ALA A 76 -0.51 1.55 -11.33
C ALA A 76 -0.82 0.95 -9.94
N LEU A 77 -1.80 1.45 -9.17
CA LEU A 77 -2.09 0.96 -7.83
C LEU A 77 -3.28 -0.01 -7.80
N LEU A 78 -3.11 -1.15 -7.14
CA LEU A 78 -4.16 -2.09 -6.78
C LEU A 78 -4.60 -1.84 -5.34
N LYS A 79 -5.75 -1.18 -5.13
CA LYS A 79 -6.26 -0.90 -3.78
C LYS A 79 -6.76 -2.18 -3.09
N THR A 80 -5.85 -2.86 -2.40
CA THR A 80 -6.12 -4.04 -1.58
C THR A 80 -6.73 -3.68 -0.23
N ARG A 81 -7.30 -4.67 0.45
CA ARG A 81 -7.76 -4.52 1.83
C ARG A 81 -6.56 -4.27 2.77
N ASN A 82 -6.74 -3.35 3.72
CA ASN A 82 -5.71 -2.86 4.64
C ASN A 82 -4.49 -2.23 3.94
N TRP A 83 -4.69 -1.63 2.77
CA TRP A 83 -3.64 -0.96 2.00
C TRP A 83 -2.88 0.09 2.83
N GLU A 84 -3.57 0.79 3.72
CA GLU A 84 -3.01 1.82 4.61
C GLU A 84 -1.91 1.30 5.55
N LEU A 85 -1.81 -0.01 5.76
CA LEU A 85 -0.76 -0.63 6.57
C LEU A 85 0.56 -0.84 5.81
N ALA A 86 0.74 -0.22 4.65
CA ALA A 86 1.96 -0.35 3.87
C ALA A 86 3.22 0.02 4.69
N GLY A 87 4.07 -0.97 4.96
CA GLY A 87 5.28 -0.82 5.77
C GLY A 87 5.04 -0.88 7.28
N ASP A 88 3.83 -1.24 7.71
CA ASP A 88 3.43 -1.41 9.11
C ASP A 88 2.91 -2.84 9.37
N VAL A 89 2.44 -3.12 10.58
CA VAL A 89 1.89 -4.42 10.99
C VAL A 89 0.39 -4.33 11.30
N HIS A 90 -0.31 -5.45 11.11
CA HIS A 90 -1.72 -5.56 11.48
C HIS A 90 -1.88 -5.41 13.00
N PRO A 91 -2.76 -4.53 13.50
CA PRO A 91 -2.83 -4.17 14.93
C PRO A 91 -3.25 -5.33 15.84
N GLU A 92 -3.98 -6.32 15.31
CA GLU A 92 -4.42 -7.47 16.11
C GLU A 92 -3.52 -8.69 16.01
N THR A 93 -2.91 -8.92 14.84
CA THR A 93 -2.21 -10.17 14.52
C THR A 93 -0.70 -9.99 14.44
N GLY A 94 -0.23 -8.75 14.31
CA GLY A 94 1.18 -8.42 14.14
C GLY A 94 1.76 -8.79 12.78
N ILE A 95 0.93 -9.25 11.83
CA ILE A 95 1.38 -9.62 10.48
C ILE A 95 1.80 -8.36 9.71
N PRO A 96 3.04 -8.28 9.20
CA PRO A 96 3.49 -7.14 8.42
C PRO A 96 2.76 -7.05 7.08
N PHE A 97 2.50 -5.83 6.64
CA PHE A 97 1.93 -5.52 5.32
C PHE A 97 3.01 -4.85 4.45
N VAL A 98 3.37 -5.52 3.36
CA VAL A 98 4.45 -5.10 2.47
C VAL A 98 3.88 -4.70 1.12
N LYS A 99 4.53 -3.73 0.47
CA LYS A 99 4.25 -3.40 -0.92
C LYS A 99 4.83 -4.47 -1.82
N ASP A 100 4.05 -4.89 -2.80
CA ASP A 100 4.50 -5.85 -3.81
C ASP A 100 3.86 -5.54 -5.16
N THR A 101 4.52 -5.93 -6.24
CA THR A 101 4.04 -5.72 -7.60
C THR A 101 3.51 -7.02 -8.17
N VAL A 102 2.24 -7.01 -8.59
CA VAL A 102 1.52 -8.22 -9.03
C VAL A 102 1.00 -8.07 -10.43
N GLN A 103 0.94 -9.18 -11.17
CA GLN A 103 0.30 -9.25 -12.48
C GLN A 103 -1.16 -9.69 -12.32
N LEU A 104 -2.09 -8.89 -12.84
CA LEU A 104 -3.51 -9.22 -12.86
C LEU A 104 -3.82 -10.19 -14.01
N SER A 105 -5.00 -10.78 -13.95
CA SER A 105 -5.51 -11.71 -14.98
C SER A 105 -5.56 -11.15 -16.42
N ASP A 106 -5.60 -9.83 -16.60
CA ASP A 106 -5.56 -9.17 -17.91
C ASP A 106 -4.13 -8.87 -18.42
N GLY A 107 -3.11 -9.29 -17.65
CA GLY A 107 -1.69 -9.08 -17.94
C GLY A 107 -1.14 -7.75 -17.45
N THR A 108 -1.97 -6.85 -16.92
CA THR A 108 -1.51 -5.58 -16.34
C THR A 108 -0.74 -5.80 -15.04
N VAL A 109 0.21 -4.90 -14.76
CA VAL A 109 1.04 -4.96 -13.56
C VAL A 109 0.66 -3.81 -12.65
N ARG A 110 0.37 -4.11 -11.38
CA ARG A 110 -0.03 -3.12 -10.38
C ARG A 110 0.68 -3.34 -9.06
N GLU A 111 0.98 -2.26 -8.36
CA GLU A 111 1.50 -2.28 -7.00
C GLU A 111 0.34 -2.48 -6.01
N GLY A 112 0.44 -3.52 -5.21
CA GLY A 112 -0.45 -3.94 -4.13
C GLY A 112 0.19 -3.76 -2.75
N VAL A 113 -0.59 -3.86 -1.69
CA VAL A 113 -0.08 -4.03 -0.31
C VAL A 113 -0.68 -5.31 0.26
N PHE A 114 0.16 -6.23 0.74
CA PHE A 114 -0.24 -7.59 1.10
C PHE A 114 0.35 -8.02 2.45
N PRO A 115 -0.34 -8.89 3.19
CA PRO A 115 0.21 -9.49 4.39
C PRO A 115 1.34 -10.47 4.04
N GLU A 116 2.41 -10.45 4.82
CA GLU A 116 3.48 -11.43 4.75
C GLU A 116 3.31 -12.46 5.88
N PHE A 117 2.61 -13.56 5.58
CA PHE A 117 2.36 -14.63 6.54
C PHE A 117 3.60 -15.52 6.75
N ASN A 118 3.75 -16.04 7.97
CA ASN A 118 4.70 -17.11 8.24
C ASN A 118 4.14 -18.46 7.74
N ALA A 119 4.39 -18.78 6.47
CA ALA A 119 3.94 -20.01 5.85
C ALA A 119 4.68 -21.24 6.43
N THR A 120 3.92 -22.26 6.85
CA THR A 120 4.50 -23.53 7.32
C THR A 120 4.98 -24.39 6.17
N TYR A 121 4.27 -24.30 5.04
CA TYR A 121 4.58 -24.97 3.78
C TYR A 121 4.02 -24.15 2.61
N GLU A 122 4.63 -24.28 1.43
CA GLU A 122 4.20 -23.60 0.22
C GLU A 122 4.14 -24.57 -0.96
N THR A 123 3.26 -24.29 -1.89
CA THR A 123 3.18 -24.99 -3.17
C THR A 123 2.80 -24.03 -4.28
N THR A 124 2.92 -24.48 -5.52
CA THR A 124 2.54 -23.72 -6.72
C THR A 124 1.53 -24.53 -7.51
N LEU A 125 0.38 -23.93 -7.80
CA LEU A 125 -0.65 -24.53 -8.64
C LEU A 125 -0.16 -24.62 -10.09
N SER A 126 -0.59 -25.67 -10.79
CA SER A 126 -0.48 -25.73 -12.24
C SER A 126 -1.42 -24.73 -12.93
N ASP A 127 -1.11 -24.36 -14.16
CA ASP A 127 -1.92 -23.45 -14.98
C ASP A 127 -3.40 -23.87 -15.07
N GLU A 128 -3.66 -25.18 -15.13
CA GLU A 128 -5.01 -25.75 -15.20
C GLU A 128 -5.81 -25.52 -13.91
N LEU A 129 -5.11 -25.48 -12.77
CA LEU A 129 -5.72 -25.26 -11.46
C LEU A 129 -5.89 -23.78 -11.15
N LEU A 130 -5.35 -22.87 -11.97
CA LEU A 130 -5.38 -21.45 -11.63
C LEU A 130 -6.82 -20.90 -11.51
N LYS A 131 -7.73 -21.43 -12.34
CA LYS A 131 -9.15 -21.04 -12.36
C LYS A 131 -10.06 -22.06 -11.70
N ALA A 132 -9.49 -23.05 -11.03
CA ALA A 132 -10.25 -24.10 -10.36
C ALA A 132 -10.92 -23.60 -9.06
N THR A 133 -11.80 -24.43 -8.50
CA THR A 133 -12.43 -24.14 -7.20
C THR A 133 -11.42 -24.21 -6.06
N ASP A 134 -11.69 -23.52 -4.96
CA ASP A 134 -10.84 -23.55 -3.76
C ASP A 134 -10.67 -24.98 -3.23
N TYR A 135 -11.72 -25.80 -3.34
CA TYR A 135 -11.66 -27.21 -3.00
C TYR A 135 -10.65 -27.98 -3.87
N GLN A 136 -10.65 -27.76 -5.19
CA GLN A 136 -9.68 -28.44 -6.08
C GLN A 136 -8.25 -27.96 -5.81
N GLN A 137 -8.05 -26.66 -5.61
CA GLN A 137 -6.74 -26.07 -5.33
C GLN A 137 -6.18 -26.54 -3.97
N SER A 138 -7.01 -26.55 -2.93
CA SER A 138 -6.61 -27.07 -1.61
C SER A 138 -6.36 -28.57 -1.63
N ARG A 139 -7.16 -29.36 -2.36
CA ARG A 139 -6.92 -30.80 -2.47
C ARG A 139 -5.60 -31.11 -3.18
N TYR A 140 -5.30 -30.40 -4.28
CA TYR A 140 -3.98 -30.48 -4.91
C TYR A 140 -2.86 -30.11 -3.92
N SER A 141 -3.04 -29.01 -3.19
CA SER A 141 -2.03 -28.54 -2.24
C SER A 141 -1.82 -29.52 -1.07
N ASN A 142 -2.87 -30.22 -0.62
CA ASN A 142 -2.77 -31.28 0.39
C ASN A 142 -2.00 -32.50 -0.13
N GLU A 143 -2.19 -32.89 -1.39
CA GLU A 143 -1.42 -33.97 -2.01
C GLU A 143 0.08 -33.62 -2.05
N GLN A 144 0.42 -32.38 -2.42
CA GLN A 144 1.79 -31.89 -2.41
C GLN A 144 2.39 -31.86 -0.99
N LEU A 145 1.62 -31.39 0.01
CA LEU A 145 2.05 -31.39 1.41
C LEU A 145 2.30 -32.80 1.93
N ARG A 146 1.43 -33.76 1.60
CA ARG A 146 1.59 -35.18 1.97
C ARG A 146 2.90 -35.75 1.45
N GLU A 147 3.20 -35.53 0.18
CA GLU A 147 4.45 -36.00 -0.43
C GLU A 147 5.67 -35.36 0.21
N ALA A 148 5.62 -34.05 0.46
CA ALA A 148 6.70 -33.33 1.13
C ALA A 148 6.95 -33.84 2.56
N VAL A 149 5.89 -34.05 3.35
CA VAL A 149 5.99 -34.55 4.74
C VAL A 149 6.46 -36.01 4.78
N ALA A 150 6.14 -36.82 3.77
CA ALA A 150 6.67 -38.18 3.65
C ALA A 150 8.17 -38.20 3.33
N GLY A 151 8.66 -37.20 2.58
CA GLY A 151 10.06 -37.09 2.17
C GLY A 151 10.97 -36.31 3.13
N ASP A 152 10.42 -35.43 3.97
CA ASP A 152 11.17 -34.55 4.87
C ASP A 152 10.73 -34.70 6.34
N PRO A 153 11.51 -35.44 7.16
CA PRO A 153 11.27 -35.57 8.59
C PRO A 153 11.24 -34.23 9.33
N SER A 154 12.02 -33.24 8.90
CA SER A 154 12.10 -31.92 9.55
C SER A 154 10.83 -31.11 9.31
N LEU A 155 10.20 -31.27 8.14
CA LEU A 155 8.88 -30.69 7.86
C LEU A 155 7.80 -31.39 8.69
N LYS A 156 7.88 -32.71 8.82
CA LYS A 156 6.95 -33.49 9.65
C LYS A 156 6.94 -33.04 11.12
N GLU A 157 8.09 -32.68 11.67
CA GLU A 157 8.23 -32.17 13.05
C GLU A 157 7.50 -30.85 13.31
N ARG A 158 7.07 -30.13 12.27
CA ARG A 158 6.26 -28.91 12.41
C ARG A 158 4.79 -29.19 12.73
N PHE A 159 4.37 -30.45 12.63
CA PHE A 159 2.99 -30.89 12.81
C PHE A 159 2.88 -31.85 14.00
N ASN A 160 1.75 -31.80 14.71
CA ASN A 160 1.45 -32.78 15.75
C ASN A 160 0.96 -34.11 15.14
N GLU A 161 0.82 -35.15 15.97
CA GLU A 161 0.45 -36.50 15.50
C GLU A 161 -0.89 -36.54 14.74
N THR A 162 -1.90 -35.81 15.20
CA THR A 162 -3.21 -35.72 14.52
C THR A 162 -3.09 -35.04 13.16
N GLN A 163 -2.35 -33.93 13.08
CA GLN A 163 -2.10 -33.22 11.83
C GLN A 163 -1.30 -34.07 10.84
N VAL A 164 -0.31 -34.83 11.32
CA VAL A 164 0.44 -35.78 10.50
C VAL A 164 -0.48 -36.86 9.90
N GLN A 165 -1.45 -37.35 10.67
CA GLN A 165 -2.44 -38.31 10.17
C GLN A 165 -3.31 -37.69 9.08
N GLN A 166 -3.86 -36.49 9.32
CA GLN A 166 -4.67 -35.75 8.34
C GLN A 166 -3.91 -35.50 7.03
N ILE A 167 -2.65 -35.08 7.14
CA ILE A 167 -1.76 -34.90 5.99
C ILE A 167 -1.58 -36.24 5.25
N GLY A 168 -1.41 -37.34 5.96
CA GLY A 168 -1.35 -38.69 5.38
C GLY A 168 -2.59 -39.05 4.55
N GLU A 169 -3.76 -38.56 4.97
CA GLU A 169 -5.05 -38.73 4.29
C GLU A 169 -5.31 -37.67 3.20
N ALA A 170 -4.32 -36.81 2.91
CA ALA A 170 -4.41 -35.66 2.00
C ALA A 170 -5.52 -34.66 2.40
N GLU A 171 -5.71 -34.48 3.70
CA GLU A 171 -6.56 -33.45 4.29
C GLU A 171 -5.73 -32.25 4.76
N THR A 172 -6.39 -31.10 4.84
CA THR A 172 -5.77 -29.90 5.41
C THR A 172 -5.63 -30.11 6.92
N PRO A 173 -4.43 -30.00 7.50
CA PRO A 173 -4.24 -30.23 8.93
C PRO A 173 -5.04 -29.23 9.78
N ASP A 174 -5.59 -29.69 10.90
CA ASP A 174 -6.38 -28.85 11.80
C ASP A 174 -5.62 -27.61 12.26
N GLY A 175 -6.32 -26.48 12.31
CA GLY A 175 -5.74 -25.18 12.65
C GLY A 175 -5.08 -24.46 11.48
N PHE A 176 -4.96 -25.11 10.32
CA PHE A 176 -4.39 -24.49 9.12
C PHE A 176 -5.42 -24.24 8.02
N THR A 177 -5.10 -23.30 7.15
CA THR A 177 -5.85 -23.00 5.93
C THR A 177 -4.88 -22.72 4.78
N TRP A 178 -5.38 -22.90 3.56
CA TRP A 178 -4.64 -22.57 2.35
C TRP A 178 -4.91 -21.11 1.98
N HIS A 179 -3.88 -20.29 2.11
CA HIS A 179 -3.86 -18.91 1.70
C HIS A 179 -3.41 -18.80 0.24
N HIS A 180 -4.22 -18.14 -0.59
CA HIS A 180 -3.82 -17.74 -1.95
C HIS A 180 -2.92 -16.51 -1.87
N HIS A 181 -1.63 -16.68 -2.14
CA HIS A 181 -0.65 -15.60 -2.16
C HIS A 181 -0.84 -14.71 -3.40
N GLN A 182 -0.38 -13.46 -3.32
CA GLN A 182 -0.57 -12.48 -4.40
C GLN A 182 0.22 -12.82 -5.68
N GLU A 183 1.31 -13.57 -5.53
CA GLU A 183 2.03 -14.20 -6.63
C GLU A 183 1.19 -15.32 -7.25
N THR A 184 0.96 -15.26 -8.56
CA THR A 184 0.07 -16.16 -9.29
C THR A 184 0.34 -17.63 -8.99
N GLY A 185 -0.69 -18.35 -8.55
CA GLY A 185 -0.64 -19.79 -8.30
C GLY A 185 0.09 -20.21 -7.03
N ARG A 186 0.77 -19.30 -6.32
CA ARG A 186 1.44 -19.63 -5.06
C ARG A 186 0.42 -19.78 -3.93
N MET A 187 0.49 -20.92 -3.26
CA MET A 187 -0.37 -21.30 -2.14
C MET A 187 0.48 -21.47 -0.89
N GLN A 188 0.01 -20.92 0.22
CA GLN A 188 0.70 -20.99 1.51
C GLN A 188 -0.18 -21.66 2.55
N LEU A 189 0.36 -22.64 3.27
CA LEU A 189 -0.29 -23.22 4.44
C LEU A 189 0.00 -22.34 5.65
N VAL A 190 -1.03 -21.69 6.19
CA VAL A 190 -0.92 -20.69 7.27
C VAL A 190 -1.90 -20.99 8.40
N ASP A 191 -1.65 -20.45 9.60
CA ASP A 191 -2.57 -20.56 10.73
C ASP A 191 -3.93 -19.90 10.42
N THR A 192 -5.01 -20.66 10.60
CA THR A 192 -6.37 -20.26 10.22
C THR A 192 -6.84 -19.02 10.98
N ILE A 193 -6.52 -18.93 12.27
CA ILE A 193 -6.99 -17.82 13.12
C ILE A 193 -6.26 -16.54 12.74
N THR A 194 -4.95 -16.60 12.55
CA THR A 194 -4.10 -15.49 12.12
C THR A 194 -4.53 -15.00 10.74
N HIS A 195 -4.76 -15.92 9.78
CA HIS A 195 -5.25 -15.59 8.44
C HIS A 195 -6.62 -14.90 8.48
N LEU A 196 -7.58 -15.46 9.22
CA LEU A 196 -8.93 -14.93 9.35
C LEU A 196 -8.93 -13.52 9.98
N ARG A 197 -8.17 -13.32 11.06
CA ARG A 197 -8.12 -12.06 11.80
C ARG A 197 -7.32 -10.98 11.10
N THR A 198 -6.32 -11.35 10.30
CA THR A 198 -5.54 -10.39 9.51
C THR A 198 -6.40 -9.79 8.40
N GLY A 199 -7.16 -10.63 7.68
CA GLY A 199 -8.16 -10.21 6.69
C GLY A 199 -7.60 -9.31 5.57
N HIS A 200 -7.49 -9.86 4.37
CA HIS A 200 -6.79 -9.22 3.25
C HIS A 200 -7.49 -9.54 1.92
N THR A 201 -7.02 -8.93 0.83
CA THR A 201 -7.38 -9.33 -0.53
C THR A 201 -6.61 -10.60 -0.88
N GLY A 202 -7.31 -11.73 -1.03
CA GLY A 202 -6.68 -12.99 -1.40
C GLY A 202 -6.16 -12.98 -2.84
N GLY A 203 -5.06 -13.66 -3.09
CA GLY A 203 -4.42 -13.70 -4.41
C GLY A 203 -5.34 -14.17 -5.52
N LYS A 204 -6.23 -15.14 -5.27
CA LYS A 204 -7.13 -15.71 -6.28
C LYS A 204 -8.01 -14.66 -6.97
N GLU A 205 -8.36 -13.59 -6.26
CA GLU A 205 -9.09 -12.43 -6.80
C GLU A 205 -8.25 -11.63 -7.81
N ILE A 206 -6.91 -11.67 -7.68
CA ILE A 206 -5.94 -10.94 -8.50
C ILE A 206 -5.64 -11.70 -9.81
N TRP A 207 -5.33 -12.99 -9.73
CA TRP A 207 -4.96 -13.80 -10.89
C TRP A 207 -6.16 -14.43 -11.64
N GLY A 208 -7.39 -14.16 -11.20
CA GLY A 208 -8.60 -14.38 -12.02
C GLY A 208 -9.29 -15.74 -11.84
N GLY A 209 -9.24 -16.31 -10.63
CA GLY A 209 -9.97 -17.52 -10.24
C GLY A 209 -11.11 -17.28 -9.22
N GLY A 210 -11.25 -16.06 -8.70
CA GLY A 210 -12.28 -15.68 -7.74
C GLY A 210 -13.63 -15.37 -8.40
N ARG A 211 -14.52 -16.37 -8.49
CA ARG A 211 -15.98 -16.20 -8.64
C ARG A 211 -16.72 -17.46 -8.19
#